data_AF-A0A1W1DGP8-F1
#
_entry.id   AF-A0A1W1DGP8-F1
#
_cell.length_a   1.000
_cell.length_b   1.000
_cell.length_c   1.000
_cell.angle_alpha   90.00
_cell.angle_beta   90.00
_cell.angle_gamma   90.00
#
_symmetry.space_group_name_H-M   'P 1'
#
loop_
_entity.id
_entity.type
_entity.pdbx_description
1 polymer ?
#
loop_
_entity_poly.entity_id
_entity_poly.type
_entity_poly.pdbx_seq_one_letter_code
_entity_poly.pdbx_strand_id
1 'polypeptide(L)'
;MNKRAVEALIYSGALDGFGVNRASLIKSYPSAMKQAEQRQNDQSSGQSGLFANEQVHNEYEVRYLPASSFSFRETLQFEKSVMGYYFYNHPTDEYKADLKHISATLPSALVFRNNKETRVLALISELRYRSTRSGAQMALINVEDSTTLLNAVVFSKVLGSVSEALVADTVVVLSGKINKDYRDEWQLVVDKVEGVDAVKEKYARNFEISLNHKHQTLFEPLSVLLKQNPGQCPVKFCYQVNNAQGSVITRDYFVKPSQQLIDAVDALLGDHLSKINYA
;
A
#
# COMPACT_ATOMS: atom_id res chain seq x y z
N MET A 1 23.31 -23.62 -8.81
CA MET A 1 22.52 -22.62 -8.05
C MET A 1 21.49 -23.36 -7.20
N ASN A 2 21.26 -22.97 -5.95
CA ASN A 2 20.31 -23.68 -5.08
C ASN A 2 18.88 -23.06 -5.18
N LYS A 3 17.89 -23.78 -4.67
CA LYS A 3 16.47 -23.37 -4.67
C LYS A 3 16.27 -21.96 -4.10
N ARG A 4 16.88 -21.68 -2.95
CA ARG A 4 16.77 -20.40 -2.24
C ARG A 4 17.32 -19.24 -3.07
N ALA A 5 18.42 -19.43 -3.79
CA ALA A 5 19.00 -18.40 -4.65
C ALA A 5 18.08 -18.06 -5.83
N VAL A 6 17.44 -19.06 -6.45
CA VAL A 6 16.46 -18.83 -7.53
C VAL A 6 15.25 -18.05 -7.02
N GLU A 7 14.68 -18.48 -5.89
CA GLU A 7 13.56 -17.76 -5.27
C GLU A 7 13.94 -16.32 -4.93
N ALA A 8 15.15 -16.08 -4.40
CA ALA A 8 15.63 -14.74 -4.10
C ALA A 8 15.77 -13.86 -5.36
N LEU A 9 16.26 -14.41 -6.47
CA LEU A 9 16.35 -13.69 -7.75
C LEU A 9 14.97 -13.35 -8.33
N ILE A 10 13.98 -14.23 -8.15
CA ILE A 10 12.61 -13.96 -8.57
C ILE A 10 12.00 -12.86 -7.70
N TYR A 11 12.11 -13.00 -6.38
CA TYR A 11 11.50 -12.06 -5.43
C TYR A 11 12.15 -10.68 -5.46
N SER A 12 13.45 -10.58 -5.74
CA SER A 12 14.14 -9.28 -5.88
C SER A 12 13.82 -8.56 -7.20
N GLY A 13 13.18 -9.23 -8.16
CA GLY A 13 12.90 -8.68 -9.48
C GLY A 13 14.03 -8.82 -10.49
N ALA A 14 15.13 -9.49 -10.14
CA ALA A 14 16.24 -9.72 -11.07
C ALA A 14 15.83 -10.48 -12.34
N LEU A 15 14.73 -11.24 -12.27
CA LEU A 15 14.17 -12.02 -13.39
C LEU A 15 12.95 -11.37 -14.05
N ASP A 16 12.60 -10.12 -13.71
CA ASP A 16 11.46 -9.41 -14.30
C ASP A 16 11.63 -9.17 -15.82
N GLY A 17 12.88 -9.19 -16.31
CA GLY A 17 13.20 -9.11 -17.74
C GLY A 17 12.63 -10.25 -18.59
N PHE A 18 12.15 -11.34 -17.98
CA PHE A 18 11.43 -12.39 -18.71
C PHE A 18 10.00 -12.01 -19.14
N GLY A 19 9.47 -10.89 -18.65
CA GLY A 19 8.10 -10.45 -19.00
C GLY A 19 7.01 -11.36 -18.43
N VAL A 20 7.34 -12.20 -17.45
CA VAL A 20 6.42 -13.13 -16.77
C VAL A 20 6.25 -12.68 -15.33
N ASN A 21 5.03 -12.70 -14.82
CA ASN A 21 4.80 -12.28 -13.44
C ASN A 21 5.57 -13.17 -12.44
N ARG A 22 6.06 -12.56 -11.36
CA ARG A 22 6.90 -13.25 -10.35
C ARG A 22 6.20 -14.49 -9.77
N ALA A 23 4.87 -14.44 -9.58
CA ALA A 23 4.10 -15.58 -9.08
C ALA A 23 4.15 -16.81 -10.03
N SER A 24 4.04 -16.59 -11.34
CA SER A 24 4.17 -17.65 -12.33
C SER A 24 5.61 -18.16 -12.41
N LEU A 25 6.61 -17.28 -12.26
CA LEU A 25 8.02 -17.70 -12.15
C LEU A 25 8.25 -18.59 -10.93
N ILE A 26 7.74 -18.21 -9.75
CA ILE A 26 7.80 -19.02 -8.53
C ILE A 26 7.14 -20.39 -8.72
N LYS A 27 6.01 -20.44 -9.42
CA LYS A 27 5.30 -21.68 -9.71
C LYS A 27 6.06 -22.56 -10.72
N SER A 28 6.77 -21.96 -11.67
CA SER A 28 7.38 -22.65 -12.81
C SER A 28 8.82 -23.11 -12.57
N TYR A 29 9.60 -22.37 -11.76
CA TYR A 29 11.04 -22.63 -11.62
C TYR A 29 11.39 -24.05 -11.13
N PRO A 30 10.60 -24.76 -10.29
CA PRO A 30 10.96 -26.11 -9.88
C PRO A 30 11.01 -27.09 -11.06
N SER A 31 10.10 -26.93 -12.03
CA SER A 31 10.10 -27.72 -13.27
C SER A 31 11.30 -27.36 -14.15
N ALA A 32 11.58 -26.07 -14.29
CA ALA A 32 12.73 -25.58 -15.06
C ALA A 32 14.07 -26.07 -14.49
N MET A 33 14.22 -26.09 -13.16
CA MET A 33 15.42 -26.61 -12.49
C MET A 33 15.63 -28.11 -12.74
N LYS A 34 14.56 -28.92 -12.70
CA LYS A 34 14.64 -30.35 -13.02
C LYS A 34 15.06 -30.60 -14.47
N GLN A 35 14.50 -29.83 -15.40
CA GLN A 35 14.87 -29.92 -16.81
C GLN A 35 16.33 -29.54 -17.05
N ALA A 36 16.83 -28.49 -16.36
CA ALA A 36 18.22 -28.08 -16.45
C ALA A 36 19.19 -29.14 -15.89
N GLU A 37 18.83 -29.78 -14.77
CA GLU A 37 19.61 -30.86 -14.16
C GLU A 37 19.66 -32.10 -15.08
N GLN A 38 18.51 -32.49 -15.66
CA GLN A 38 18.45 -33.57 -16.64
C GLN A 38 19.37 -33.29 -17.84
N ARG A 39 19.28 -32.09 -18.42
CA ARG A 39 20.13 -31.68 -19.55
C ARG A 39 21.62 -31.72 -19.21
N GLN A 40 21.99 -31.29 -18.01
CA GLN A 40 23.38 -31.32 -17.55
C GLN A 40 23.88 -32.77 -17.39
N ASN A 41 23.04 -33.66 -16.86
CA ASN A 41 23.35 -35.07 -16.69
C ASN A 41 23.53 -35.75 -18.06
N ASP A 42 22.62 -35.52 -19.00
CA ASP A 42 22.69 -36.08 -20.36
C ASP A 42 23.99 -35.69 -21.08
N GLN A 43 24.40 -34.42 -20.94
CA GLN A 43 25.68 -33.92 -21.48
C GLN A 43 26.90 -34.55 -20.80
N SER A 44 26.89 -34.68 -19.47
CA SER A 44 28.01 -35.24 -18.71
C SER A 44 28.18 -36.76 -18.89
N SER A 45 27.09 -37.47 -19.18
CA SER A 45 27.07 -38.93 -19.34
C SER A 45 27.64 -39.39 -20.68
N GLY A 46 28.04 -38.46 -21.57
CA GLY A 46 28.59 -38.80 -22.87
C GLY A 46 27.59 -39.50 -23.79
N GLN A 47 26.28 -39.31 -23.61
CA GLN A 47 25.26 -39.70 -24.59
C GLN A 47 25.30 -38.79 -25.84
N SER A 48 26.48 -38.70 -26.44
CA SER A 48 26.71 -38.23 -27.82
C SER A 48 26.76 -39.40 -28.80
N GLY A 49 26.45 -40.63 -28.35
CA GLY A 49 26.49 -41.87 -29.13
C GLY A 49 25.38 -41.96 -30.18
N LEU A 50 25.50 -42.93 -31.09
CA LEU A 50 24.73 -43.19 -32.33
C LEU A 50 23.20 -42.93 -32.37
N PHE A 51 22.54 -42.74 -31.24
CA PHE A 51 21.13 -42.32 -31.11
C PHE A 51 20.96 -40.81 -30.88
N ALA A 52 22.03 -40.02 -30.89
CA ALA A 52 21.97 -38.56 -30.79
C ALA A 52 21.23 -37.91 -31.97
N ASN A 53 21.15 -38.59 -33.12
CA ASN A 53 20.32 -38.17 -34.26
C ASN A 53 18.85 -38.61 -34.14
N GLU A 54 18.53 -39.52 -33.21
CA GLU A 54 17.18 -39.80 -32.74
C GLU A 54 16.94 -39.15 -31.38
N GLN A 55 17.61 -38.01 -31.12
CA GLN A 55 17.09 -37.09 -30.12
C GLN A 55 15.67 -36.76 -30.56
N VAL A 56 14.71 -37.44 -29.93
CA VAL A 56 13.44 -36.86 -29.56
C VAL A 56 13.80 -35.42 -29.27
N HIS A 57 13.38 -34.51 -30.14
CA HIS A 57 13.24 -33.12 -29.81
C HIS A 57 12.26 -33.11 -28.62
N ASN A 58 12.76 -33.46 -27.43
CA ASN A 58 12.35 -32.80 -26.23
C ASN A 58 12.95 -31.42 -26.42
N GLU A 59 12.34 -30.64 -27.32
CA GLU A 59 12.34 -29.20 -27.19
C GLU A 59 11.99 -28.99 -25.73
N TYR A 60 12.99 -28.55 -24.96
CA TYR A 60 12.79 -28.19 -23.56
C TYR A 60 11.81 -27.03 -23.60
N GLU A 61 10.52 -27.37 -23.58
CA GLU A 61 9.46 -26.44 -23.89
C GLU A 61 9.39 -25.47 -22.71
N VAL A 62 9.60 -24.19 -23.03
CA VAL A 62 9.49 -23.12 -22.04
C VAL A 62 8.01 -22.99 -21.69
N ARG A 63 7.60 -23.72 -20.64
CA ARG A 63 6.21 -23.74 -20.17
C ARG A 63 6.10 -23.05 -18.82
N TYR A 64 5.61 -21.81 -18.84
CA TYR A 64 5.23 -21.10 -17.62
C TYR A 64 3.88 -21.59 -17.12
N LEU A 65 3.81 -21.90 -15.83
CA LEU A 65 2.58 -22.22 -15.13
C LEU A 65 1.92 -20.92 -14.69
N PRO A 66 0.69 -20.60 -15.18
CA PRO A 66 0.03 -19.35 -14.84
C PRO A 66 -0.32 -19.32 -13.35
N ALA A 67 -0.16 -18.14 -12.77
CA ALA A 67 -0.58 -17.79 -11.41
C ALA A 67 -1.03 -16.32 -11.38
N SER A 68 -1.97 -16.01 -10.50
CA SER A 68 -2.37 -14.64 -10.20
C SER A 68 -1.15 -13.85 -9.73
N SER A 69 -0.99 -12.63 -10.24
CA SER A 69 0.09 -11.75 -9.80
C SER A 69 -0.02 -11.48 -8.30
N PHE A 70 1.13 -11.34 -7.64
CA PHE A 70 1.18 -10.86 -6.26
C PHE A 70 0.54 -9.47 -6.16
N SER A 71 -0.11 -9.20 -5.04
CA SER A 71 -0.51 -7.84 -4.70
C SER A 71 0.72 -6.94 -4.53
N PHE A 72 0.50 -5.62 -4.55
CA PHE A 72 1.56 -4.63 -4.31
C PHE A 72 2.29 -4.89 -2.99
N ARG A 73 1.53 -5.13 -1.91
CA ARG A 73 2.09 -5.40 -0.58
C ARG A 73 2.86 -6.70 -0.50
N GLU A 74 2.35 -7.78 -1.09
CA GLU A 74 3.07 -9.05 -1.13
C GLU A 74 4.39 -8.91 -1.90
N THR A 75 4.37 -8.20 -3.04
CA THR A 75 5.57 -7.93 -3.84
C THR A 75 6.64 -7.21 -3.00
N LEU A 76 6.24 -6.13 -2.31
CA LEU A 76 7.13 -5.38 -1.43
C LEU A 76 7.65 -6.21 -0.25
N GLN A 77 6.80 -7.05 0.34
CA GLN A 77 7.18 -7.92 1.44
C GLN A 77 8.24 -8.93 0.99
N PHE A 78 8.05 -9.56 -0.17
CA PHE A 78 9.02 -10.49 -0.74
C PHE A 78 10.33 -9.78 -1.09
N GLU A 79 10.25 -8.60 -1.70
CA GLU A 79 11.40 -7.76 -2.04
C GLU A 79 12.25 -7.41 -0.80
N LYS A 80 11.59 -6.89 0.25
CA LYS A 80 12.24 -6.57 1.52
C LYS A 80 12.81 -7.82 2.21
N SER A 81 12.14 -8.97 2.12
CA SER A 81 12.62 -10.20 2.75
C SER A 81 13.94 -10.72 2.17
N VAL A 82 14.22 -10.42 0.90
CA VAL A 82 15.43 -10.89 0.20
C VAL A 82 16.52 -9.82 0.10
N MET A 83 16.16 -8.55 -0.02
CA MET A 83 17.13 -7.44 -0.10
C MET A 83 17.38 -6.74 1.24
N GLY A 84 16.45 -6.84 2.19
CA GLY A 84 16.49 -6.14 3.47
C GLY A 84 15.94 -4.70 3.42
N TYR A 85 15.63 -4.19 2.23
CA TYR A 85 15.10 -2.84 1.99
C TYR A 85 14.15 -2.84 0.79
N TYR A 86 13.40 -1.75 0.64
CA TYR A 86 12.57 -1.49 -0.53
C TYR A 86 13.40 -0.81 -1.61
N PHE A 87 13.51 -1.41 -2.80
CA PHE A 87 14.38 -0.91 -3.86
C PHE A 87 13.63 -0.06 -4.88
N TYR A 88 12.57 -0.61 -5.49
CA TYR A 88 11.88 0.06 -6.60
C TYR A 88 10.66 0.87 -6.15
N ASN A 89 9.80 0.23 -5.34
CA ASN A 89 8.59 0.83 -4.81
C ASN A 89 8.69 0.91 -3.29
N HIS A 90 8.06 1.91 -2.68
CA HIS A 90 7.98 2.04 -1.23
C HIS A 90 6.53 1.87 -0.74
N PRO A 91 6.26 1.33 0.47
CA PRO A 91 4.89 1.21 0.99
C PRO A 91 4.09 2.51 1.00
N THR A 92 4.75 3.66 1.16
CA THR A 92 4.08 4.97 1.10
C THR A 92 3.53 5.32 -0.30
N ASP A 93 4.03 4.66 -1.35
CA ASP A 93 3.66 4.95 -2.73
C ASP A 93 2.20 4.61 -3.03
N GLU A 94 1.65 3.63 -2.32
CA GLU A 94 0.21 3.27 -2.33
C GLU A 94 -0.68 4.48 -2.02
N TYR A 95 -0.17 5.45 -1.26
CA TYR A 95 -0.92 6.58 -0.73
C TYR A 95 -0.52 7.93 -1.32
N LYS A 96 0.37 7.97 -2.33
CA LYS A 96 0.82 9.22 -2.97
C LYS A 96 -0.34 10.05 -3.52
N ALA A 97 -1.35 9.40 -4.09
CA ALA A 97 -2.55 10.07 -4.60
C ALA A 97 -3.40 10.69 -3.47
N ASP A 98 -3.38 10.09 -2.27
CA ASP A 98 -4.18 10.51 -1.13
C ASP A 98 -3.58 11.70 -0.36
N LEU A 99 -2.31 12.04 -0.57
CA LEU A 99 -1.60 13.10 0.18
C LEU A 99 -2.34 14.45 0.20
N LYS A 100 -2.96 14.82 -0.93
CA LYS A 100 -3.76 16.06 -1.05
C LYS A 100 -4.96 16.04 -0.10
N HIS A 101 -5.58 14.88 0.06
CA HIS A 101 -6.80 14.67 0.82
C HIS A 101 -6.55 14.57 2.32
N ILE A 102 -5.42 13.98 2.70
CA ILE A 102 -5.01 13.82 4.10
C ILE A 102 -4.14 14.97 4.60
N SER A 103 -3.87 16.00 3.79
CA SER A 103 -3.04 17.16 4.16
C SER A 103 -1.73 16.77 4.85
N ALA A 104 -1.04 15.76 4.30
CA ALA A 104 0.23 15.26 4.82
C ALA A 104 1.32 15.40 3.76
N THR A 105 2.56 15.56 4.19
CA THR A 105 3.73 15.65 3.31
C THR A 105 4.61 14.41 3.51
N LEU A 106 5.29 13.95 2.46
CA LEU A 106 6.29 12.91 2.61
C LEU A 106 7.56 13.45 3.32
N PRO A 107 8.28 12.63 4.09
CA PRO A 107 9.55 13.01 4.73
C PRO A 107 10.52 13.76 3.81
N SER A 108 10.65 13.32 2.55
CA SER A 108 11.56 13.92 1.57
C SER A 108 11.19 15.32 1.10
N ALA A 109 9.90 15.66 1.12
CA ALA A 109 9.40 16.97 0.75
C ALA A 109 9.31 17.92 1.96
N LEU A 110 9.75 17.47 3.14
CA LEU A 110 9.61 18.20 4.38
C LEU A 110 10.65 19.33 4.48
N VAL A 111 10.19 20.57 4.60
CA VAL A 111 11.07 21.70 4.93
C VAL A 111 11.35 21.72 6.43
N PHE A 112 12.61 21.48 6.80
CA PHE A 112 13.09 21.50 8.17
C PHE A 112 13.20 22.93 8.72
N ARG A 113 12.44 23.21 9.78
CA ARG A 113 12.48 24.46 10.52
C ARG A 113 12.10 24.19 11.98
N ASN A 114 12.82 24.81 12.91
CA ASN A 114 12.60 24.57 14.33
C ASN A 114 11.18 24.98 14.76
N ASN A 115 10.56 24.15 15.58
CA ASN A 115 9.17 24.26 16.06
C ASN A 115 8.11 24.34 14.95
N LYS A 116 8.40 23.87 13.74
CA LYS A 116 7.41 23.82 12.66
C LYS A 116 6.43 22.67 12.91
N GLU A 117 5.16 23.01 13.01
CA GLU A 117 4.08 22.01 13.00
C GLU A 117 3.96 21.38 11.62
N THR A 118 3.88 20.06 11.60
CA THR A 118 3.80 19.29 10.37
C THR A 118 3.02 18.01 10.53
N ARG A 119 2.54 17.52 9.40
CA ARG A 119 1.89 16.22 9.26
C ARG A 119 2.60 15.44 8.17
N VAL A 120 3.09 14.26 8.53
CA VAL A 120 3.96 13.45 7.70
C VAL A 120 3.31 12.11 7.41
N LEU A 121 3.23 11.71 6.14
CA LEU A 121 2.88 10.33 5.77
C LEU A 121 4.18 9.55 5.60
N ALA A 122 4.37 8.49 6.39
CA ALA A 122 5.60 7.72 6.37
C ALA A 122 5.38 6.27 6.81
N LEU A 123 6.29 5.40 6.42
CA LEU A 123 6.41 4.05 6.98
C LEU A 123 7.18 4.12 8.30
N ILE A 124 6.71 3.45 9.35
CA ILE A 124 7.53 3.20 10.54
C ILE A 124 8.49 2.04 10.23
N SER A 125 9.74 2.33 9.92
CA SER A 125 10.75 1.31 9.61
C SER A 125 11.42 0.72 10.85
N GLU A 126 11.46 1.48 11.94
CA GLU A 126 11.97 0.99 13.23
C GLU A 126 11.23 1.61 14.41
N LEU A 127 11.02 0.81 15.46
CA LEU A 127 10.39 1.22 16.71
C LEU A 127 11.19 0.67 17.90
N ARG A 128 11.65 1.55 18.78
CA ARG A 128 12.39 1.19 20.00
C ARG A 128 11.84 1.93 21.21
N TYR A 129 11.41 1.19 22.23
CA TYR A 129 11.05 1.76 23.52
C TYR A 129 12.29 2.01 24.39
N ARG A 130 12.35 3.17 25.05
CA ARG A 130 13.44 3.57 25.95
C ARG A 130 12.87 4.21 27.21
N SER A 131 13.57 4.05 28.33
CA SER A 131 13.29 4.84 29.53
C SER A 131 14.09 6.15 29.47
N THR A 132 13.46 7.26 29.83
CA THR A 132 14.12 8.55 30.04
C THR A 132 14.97 8.50 31.31
N ARG A 133 15.81 9.52 31.53
CA ARG A 133 16.55 9.70 32.79
C ARG A 133 15.64 9.79 34.02
N SER A 134 14.39 10.21 33.85
CA SER A 134 13.38 10.27 34.92
C SER A 134 12.63 8.95 35.13
N GLY A 135 12.96 7.88 34.39
CA GLY A 135 12.28 6.58 34.45
C GLY A 135 10.99 6.48 33.65
N ALA A 136 10.54 7.55 32.98
CA ALA A 136 9.36 7.51 32.13
C ALA A 136 9.66 6.82 30.79
N GLN A 137 8.69 6.10 30.22
CA GLN A 137 8.88 5.43 28.93
C GLN A 137 8.65 6.39 27.75
N MET A 138 9.50 6.31 26.74
CA MET A 138 9.38 7.01 25.45
C MET A 138 9.62 6.03 24.30
N ALA A 139 9.17 6.37 23.09
CA ALA A 139 9.50 5.62 21.88
C ALA A 139 10.39 6.46 20.95
N LEU A 140 11.45 5.82 20.46
CA LEU A 140 12.26 6.29 19.35
C LEU A 140 11.83 5.53 18.11
N ILE A 141 11.57 6.25 17.03
CA ILE A 141 11.00 5.72 15.81
C ILE A 141 11.81 6.23 14.64
N ASN A 142 12.12 5.36 13.69
CA ASN A 142 12.57 5.81 12.37
C ASN A 142 11.38 5.73 11.43
N VAL A 143 11.14 6.84 10.73
CA VAL A 143 10.10 6.93 9.72
C VAL A 143 10.71 7.24 8.37
N GLU A 144 10.19 6.65 7.31
CA GLU A 144 10.77 6.78 5.98
C GLU A 144 9.75 6.87 4.84
N ASP A 145 10.24 7.42 3.73
CA ASP A 145 9.67 7.24 2.39
C ASP A 145 10.71 6.61 1.45
N SER A 146 10.43 6.60 0.15
CA SER A 146 11.32 6.07 -0.89
C SER A 146 12.72 6.72 -0.96
N THR A 147 12.95 7.84 -0.28
CA THR A 147 14.18 8.64 -0.43
C THR A 147 14.79 9.17 0.87
N THR A 148 13.99 9.36 1.92
CA THR A 148 14.42 10.03 3.15
C THR A 148 14.02 9.24 4.37
N LEU A 149 15.00 9.04 5.26
CA LEU A 149 14.83 8.54 6.62
C LEU A 149 14.79 9.73 7.59
N LEU A 150 13.82 9.75 8.50
CA LEU A 150 13.65 10.80 9.49
C LEU A 150 13.51 10.17 10.89
N ASN A 151 14.30 10.65 11.83
CA ASN A 151 14.17 10.30 13.23
C ASN A 151 12.89 10.93 13.81
N ALA A 152 12.16 10.17 14.61
CA ALA A 152 10.97 10.63 15.31
C ALA A 152 10.98 10.17 16.77
N VAL A 153 10.39 10.97 17.64
CA VAL A 153 10.31 10.71 19.08
C VAL A 153 8.90 10.90 19.60
N VAL A 154 8.42 9.92 20.35
CA VAL A 154 7.16 9.99 21.10
C VAL A 154 7.49 10.01 22.59
N PHE A 155 7.28 11.16 23.23
CA PHE A 155 7.50 11.30 24.66
C PHE A 155 6.38 10.65 25.49
N SER A 156 6.69 10.34 26.74
CA SER A 156 5.81 9.64 27.69
C SER A 156 4.39 10.21 27.77
N LYS A 157 4.25 11.55 27.71
CA LYS A 157 2.97 12.25 27.76
C LYS A 157 2.02 11.81 26.64
N VAL A 158 2.55 11.54 25.45
CA VAL A 158 1.78 11.17 24.25
C VAL A 158 1.73 9.66 24.06
N LEU A 159 2.77 8.94 24.51
CA LEU A 159 2.97 7.53 24.22
C LEU A 159 1.76 6.65 24.52
N GLY A 160 1.11 6.84 25.67
CA GLY A 160 -0.06 6.05 26.05
C GLY A 160 -1.26 6.21 25.10
N SER A 161 -1.39 7.36 24.43
CA SER A 161 -2.51 7.62 23.50
C SER A 161 -2.26 7.11 22.08
N VAL A 162 -0.99 6.83 21.72
CA VAL A 162 -0.61 6.45 20.36
C VAL A 162 -0.02 5.04 20.27
N SER A 163 0.20 4.36 21.40
CA SER A 163 0.92 3.09 21.46
C SER A 163 0.31 2.00 20.58
N GLU A 164 -1.01 1.95 20.43
CA GLU A 164 -1.68 0.99 19.55
C GLU A 164 -1.38 1.22 18.07
N ALA A 165 -1.13 2.47 17.67
CA ALA A 165 -0.79 2.84 16.31
C ALA A 165 0.73 2.75 16.02
N LEU A 166 1.55 2.50 17.04
CA LEU A 166 3.01 2.36 16.90
C LEU A 166 3.37 0.91 16.56
N VAL A 167 3.27 0.58 15.28
CA VAL A 167 3.61 -0.76 14.76
C VAL A 167 4.67 -0.61 13.67
N ALA A 168 5.77 -1.35 13.80
CA ALA A 168 6.79 -1.40 12.75
C ALA A 168 6.20 -1.99 11.46
N ASP A 169 6.75 -1.59 10.31
CA ASP A 169 6.28 -1.98 8.98
C ASP A 169 4.84 -1.52 8.66
N THR A 170 4.38 -0.42 9.28
CA THR A 170 3.08 0.18 8.97
C THR A 170 3.20 1.61 8.45
N VAL A 171 2.38 1.94 7.44
CA VAL A 171 2.27 3.30 6.92
C VAL A 171 1.26 4.06 7.76
N VAL A 172 1.70 5.19 8.30
CA VAL A 172 0.90 6.03 9.19
C VAL A 172 1.04 7.50 8.83
N VAL A 173 0.12 8.30 9.37
CA VAL A 173 0.19 9.75 9.36
C VAL A 173 0.60 10.22 10.75
N LEU A 174 1.79 10.79 10.86
CA LEU A 174 2.31 11.39 12.09
C LEU A 174 2.02 12.89 12.10
N SER A 175 1.57 13.44 13.22
CA SER A 175 1.47 14.88 13.43
C SER A 175 2.35 15.29 14.60
N GLY A 176 3.03 16.42 14.45
CA GLY A 176 3.98 16.86 15.48
C GLY A 176 4.79 18.07 15.05
N LYS A 177 5.90 18.28 15.76
CA LYS A 177 6.80 19.42 15.56
C LYS A 177 8.18 18.97 15.16
N ILE A 178 8.74 19.60 14.14
CA ILE A 178 10.15 19.43 13.79
C ILE A 178 10.98 20.25 14.77
N ASN A 179 11.94 19.61 15.42
CA ASN A 179 12.97 20.30 16.17
C ASN A 179 14.33 19.64 15.97
N LYS A 180 15.35 20.24 16.56
CA LYS A 180 16.66 19.59 16.69
C LYS A 180 16.77 18.90 18.04
N ASP A 181 17.38 17.73 18.04
CA ASP A 181 17.71 16.99 19.25
C ASP A 181 18.97 17.55 19.94
N TYR A 182 19.47 16.86 20.97
CA TYR A 182 20.67 17.27 21.71
C TYR A 182 21.98 17.11 20.92
N ARG A 183 21.95 16.40 19.79
CA ARG A 183 23.06 16.22 18.84
C ARG A 183 22.99 17.20 17.66
N ASP A 184 22.05 18.14 17.71
CA ASP A 184 21.77 19.09 16.62
C ASP A 184 21.23 18.42 15.33
N GLU A 185 20.67 17.19 15.45
CA GLU A 185 20.03 16.47 14.35
C GLU A 185 18.52 16.77 14.31
N TRP A 186 17.96 16.88 13.10
CA TRP A 186 16.52 17.08 12.93
C TRP A 186 15.74 15.82 13.31
N GLN A 187 14.67 16.01 14.08
CA GLN A 187 13.72 14.96 14.42
C GLN A 187 12.28 15.49 14.40
N LEU A 188 11.33 14.58 14.23
CA LEU A 188 9.91 14.83 14.45
C LEU A 188 9.53 14.47 15.88
N VAL A 189 9.15 15.46 16.69
CA VAL A 189 8.49 15.23 17.97
C VAL A 189 7.02 14.97 17.71
N VAL A 190 6.59 13.73 17.93
CA VAL A 190 5.27 13.24 17.55
C VAL A 190 4.26 13.51 18.65
N ASP A 191 3.19 14.22 18.28
CA ASP A 191 2.02 14.49 19.12
C ASP A 191 0.86 13.53 18.83
N LYS A 192 0.81 12.96 17.62
CA LYS A 192 -0.27 12.06 17.19
C LYS A 192 0.20 11.09 16.11
N VAL A 193 -0.33 9.86 16.14
CA VAL A 193 -0.15 8.84 15.09
C VAL A 193 -1.53 8.32 14.69
N GLU A 194 -1.82 8.31 13.40
CA GLU A 194 -3.09 7.83 12.86
C GLU A 194 -2.86 6.92 11.65
N GLY A 195 -3.64 5.85 11.52
CA GLY A 195 -3.65 5.05 10.28
C GLY A 195 -4.22 5.85 9.11
N VAL A 196 -3.71 5.61 7.90
CA VAL A 196 -4.08 6.39 6.71
C VAL A 196 -5.59 6.36 6.45
N ASP A 197 -6.24 5.20 6.58
CA ASP A 197 -7.68 5.06 6.36
C ASP A 197 -8.53 5.88 7.35
N ALA A 198 -8.14 5.88 8.63
CA ALA A 198 -8.82 6.68 9.65
C ALA A 198 -8.69 8.18 9.36
N VAL A 199 -7.54 8.59 8.82
CA VAL A 199 -7.35 9.97 8.37
C VAL A 199 -8.22 10.28 7.15
N LYS A 200 -8.26 9.41 6.14
CA LYS A 200 -9.12 9.62 4.97
C LYS A 200 -10.58 9.77 5.38
N GLU A 201 -11.06 8.92 6.29
CA GLU A 201 -12.43 9.01 6.81
C GLU A 201 -12.68 10.32 7.56
N LYS A 202 -11.74 10.75 8.41
CA LYS A 202 -11.87 12.00 9.18
C LYS A 202 -11.93 13.26 8.29
N TYR A 203 -11.19 13.28 7.19
CA TYR A 203 -11.12 14.43 6.28
C TYR A 203 -12.10 14.32 5.11
N ALA A 204 -12.85 13.22 5.00
CA ALA A 204 -13.91 13.09 4.01
C ALA A 204 -15.07 14.02 4.37
N ARG A 205 -15.32 15.00 3.50
CA ARG A 205 -16.33 16.03 3.68
C ARG A 205 -17.72 15.53 3.30
N ASN A 206 -17.81 14.76 2.22
CA ASN A 206 -19.01 14.04 1.82
C ASN A 206 -18.67 12.98 0.77
N PHE A 207 -19.51 11.95 0.71
CA PHE A 207 -19.56 11.02 -0.41
C PHE A 207 -20.60 11.52 -1.42
N GLU A 208 -20.14 12.00 -2.57
CA GLU A 208 -21.00 12.60 -3.60
C GLU A 208 -21.43 11.54 -4.60
N ILE A 209 -22.74 11.46 -4.87
CA ILE A 209 -23.35 10.55 -5.84
C ILE A 209 -24.15 11.38 -6.83
N SER A 210 -23.81 11.26 -8.11
CA SER A 210 -24.50 11.93 -9.21
C SER A 210 -25.62 11.05 -9.75
N LEU A 211 -26.84 11.58 -9.79
CA LEU A 211 -28.05 10.87 -10.16
C LEU A 211 -28.82 11.62 -11.24
N ASN A 212 -29.59 10.89 -12.05
CA ASN A 212 -30.49 11.44 -13.05
C ASN A 212 -31.74 10.55 -13.16
N HIS A 213 -32.64 10.86 -14.09
CA HIS A 213 -33.90 10.15 -14.30
C HIS A 213 -33.76 8.64 -14.55
N LYS A 214 -32.63 8.17 -15.10
CA LYS A 214 -32.38 6.75 -15.37
C LYS A 214 -32.16 5.94 -14.10
N HIS A 215 -31.73 6.58 -13.01
CA HIS A 215 -31.39 5.90 -11.76
C HIS A 215 -32.56 5.81 -10.78
N GLN A 216 -33.74 6.33 -11.14
CA GLN A 216 -34.88 6.40 -10.22
C GLN A 216 -35.33 5.01 -9.72
N THR A 217 -35.25 3.99 -10.57
CA THR A 217 -35.55 2.59 -10.21
C THR A 217 -34.52 1.99 -9.25
N LEU A 218 -33.35 2.60 -9.10
CA LEU A 218 -32.23 2.12 -8.29
C LEU A 218 -32.14 2.80 -6.92
N PHE A 219 -33.06 3.72 -6.58
CA PHE A 219 -33.01 4.46 -5.32
C PHE A 219 -33.15 3.56 -4.08
N GLU A 220 -34.04 2.57 -4.13
CA GLU A 220 -34.20 1.61 -3.04
C GLU A 220 -32.96 0.70 -2.87
N PRO A 221 -32.45 0.04 -3.93
CA PRO A 221 -31.17 -0.67 -3.87
C PRO A 221 -30.02 0.19 -3.35
N LEU A 222 -29.94 1.45 -3.79
CA LEU A 222 -28.89 2.38 -3.35
C LEU A 222 -29.04 2.72 -1.86
N SER A 223 -30.26 2.96 -1.37
CA SER A 223 -30.53 3.18 0.06
C SER A 223 -30.04 2.01 0.92
N VAL A 224 -30.34 0.78 0.49
CA VAL A 224 -29.90 -0.44 1.17
C VAL A 224 -28.38 -0.54 1.18
N LEU A 225 -27.73 -0.32 0.03
CA LEU A 225 -26.27 -0.36 -0.10
C LEU A 225 -25.58 0.65 0.82
N LEU A 226 -26.09 1.89 0.88
CA LEU A 226 -25.53 2.93 1.75
C LEU A 226 -25.70 2.56 3.24
N LYS A 227 -26.85 2.02 3.64
CA LYS A 227 -27.11 1.59 5.03
C LYS A 227 -26.25 0.39 5.45
N GLN A 228 -25.85 -0.46 4.50
CA GLN A 228 -24.95 -1.59 4.76
C GLN A 228 -23.49 -1.19 4.95
N ASN A 229 -23.11 0.05 4.63
CA ASN A 229 -21.74 0.56 4.72
C ASN A 229 -21.62 1.75 5.68
N PRO A 230 -21.99 1.61 6.98
CA PRO A 230 -22.04 2.72 7.92
C PRO A 230 -20.65 3.32 8.20
N GLY A 231 -20.59 4.65 8.40
CA GLY A 231 -19.38 5.37 8.80
C GLY A 231 -19.69 6.80 9.24
N GLN A 232 -18.72 7.71 9.12
CA GLN A 232 -18.87 9.11 9.57
C GLN A 232 -19.04 10.13 8.43
N CYS A 233 -18.89 9.72 7.17
CA CYS A 233 -18.95 10.62 6.03
C CYS A 233 -20.40 10.81 5.54
N PRO A 234 -20.95 12.05 5.52
CA PRO A 234 -22.32 12.27 5.06
C PRO A 234 -22.43 12.08 3.54
N VAL A 235 -23.58 11.57 3.08
CA VAL A 235 -23.83 11.41 1.64
C VAL A 235 -24.44 12.68 1.05
N LYS A 236 -23.87 13.12 -0.08
CA LYS A 236 -24.38 14.22 -0.91
C LYS A 236 -24.94 13.66 -2.22
N PHE A 237 -26.22 13.86 -2.45
CA PHE A 237 -26.84 13.55 -3.74
C PHE A 237 -26.83 14.77 -4.63
N CYS A 238 -26.32 14.61 -5.84
CA CYS A 238 -26.41 15.59 -6.93
C CYS A 238 -27.39 15.05 -7.96
N TYR A 239 -28.53 15.70 -8.18
CA TYR A 239 -29.52 15.27 -9.14
C TYR A 239 -29.55 16.21 -10.35
N GLN A 240 -29.35 15.66 -11.54
CA GLN A 240 -29.33 16.41 -12.80
C GLN A 240 -30.47 15.98 -13.72
N VAL A 241 -31.18 16.98 -14.23
CA VAL A 241 -32.14 16.87 -15.33
C VAL A 241 -31.70 17.79 -16.48
N ASN A 242 -32.30 17.66 -17.66
CA ASN A 242 -31.84 18.37 -18.87
C ASN A 242 -31.66 19.89 -18.68
N ASN A 243 -32.49 20.55 -17.86
CA ASN A 243 -32.48 22.01 -17.68
C ASN A 243 -32.23 22.47 -16.24
N ALA A 244 -31.91 21.56 -15.31
CA ALA A 244 -31.70 21.93 -13.91
C ALA A 244 -30.79 20.94 -13.18
N GLN A 245 -30.08 21.43 -12.18
CA GLN A 245 -29.31 20.62 -11.25
C GLN A 245 -29.59 21.06 -9.83
N GLY A 246 -29.68 20.10 -8.92
CA GLY A 246 -29.81 20.34 -7.49
C GLY A 246 -28.87 19.43 -6.73
N SER A 247 -28.45 19.85 -5.54
CA SER A 247 -27.70 18.98 -4.64
C SER A 247 -28.23 19.07 -3.22
N VAL A 248 -28.27 17.94 -2.53
CA VAL A 248 -28.71 17.84 -1.13
C VAL A 248 -27.71 16.99 -0.36
N ILE A 249 -27.29 17.48 0.80
CA ILE A 249 -26.58 16.68 1.79
C ILE A 249 -27.64 16.19 2.77
N THR A 250 -27.82 14.88 2.83
CA THR A 250 -28.76 14.27 3.76
C THR A 250 -28.03 13.79 5.02
N ARG A 251 -28.74 13.82 6.16
CA ARG A 251 -28.29 13.23 7.42
C ARG A 251 -28.82 11.80 7.62
N ASP A 252 -29.54 11.26 6.64
CA ASP A 252 -30.12 9.92 6.71
C ASP A 252 -29.09 8.83 6.38
N TYR A 253 -27.98 9.22 5.72
CA TYR A 253 -26.91 8.31 5.35
C TYR A 253 -25.55 8.87 5.75
N PHE A 254 -24.85 8.08 6.57
CA PHE A 254 -23.44 8.26 6.88
C PHE A 254 -22.70 6.98 6.53
N VAL A 255 -21.66 7.10 5.72
CA VAL A 255 -20.95 5.95 5.15
C VAL A 255 -19.48 6.00 5.46
N LYS A 256 -18.84 4.82 5.44
CA LYS A 256 -17.38 4.73 5.49
C LYS A 256 -16.82 4.95 4.08
N PRO A 257 -16.09 6.05 3.82
CA PRO A 257 -15.54 6.33 2.50
C PRO A 257 -14.45 5.30 2.18
N SER A 258 -14.69 4.47 1.16
CA SER A 258 -13.76 3.42 0.74
C SER A 258 -13.86 3.19 -0.76
N GLN A 259 -12.80 2.64 -1.37
CA GLN A 259 -12.83 2.26 -2.78
C GLN A 259 -13.90 1.20 -3.05
N GLN A 260 -14.06 0.25 -2.13
CA GLN A 260 -15.10 -0.78 -2.22
C GLN A 260 -16.52 -0.18 -2.31
N LEU A 261 -16.79 0.90 -1.56
CA LEU A 261 -18.08 1.58 -1.63
C LEU A 261 -18.27 2.33 -2.96
N ILE A 262 -17.22 2.97 -3.47
CA ILE A 262 -17.23 3.61 -4.80
C ILE A 262 -17.57 2.57 -5.86
N ASP A 263 -16.82 1.46 -5.88
CA ASP A 263 -16.99 0.41 -6.88
C ASP A 263 -18.39 -0.22 -6.81
N ALA A 264 -18.92 -0.44 -5.61
CA ALA A 264 -20.25 -1.00 -5.42
C ALA A 264 -21.37 -0.05 -5.89
N VAL A 265 -21.22 1.25 -5.63
CA VAL A 265 -22.20 2.26 -6.06
C VAL A 265 -22.13 2.46 -7.58
N ASP A 266 -20.93 2.57 -8.14
CA ASP A 266 -20.74 2.74 -9.58
C ASP A 266 -21.21 1.48 -10.35
N ALA A 267 -20.96 0.28 -9.82
CA ALA A 267 -21.49 -0.96 -10.39
C ALA A 267 -23.03 -1.03 -10.36
N LEU A 268 -23.65 -0.52 -9.29
CA LEU A 268 -25.11 -0.46 -9.19
C LEU A 268 -25.71 0.54 -10.18
N LEU A 269 -25.08 1.71 -10.33
CA LEU A 269 -25.59 2.80 -11.16
C LEU A 269 -25.20 2.66 -12.64
N GLY A 270 -24.19 1.86 -12.96
CA GLY A 270 -23.74 1.55 -14.32
C GLY A 270 -22.79 2.59 -14.93
N ASP A 271 -22.37 3.59 -14.16
CA ASP A 271 -21.51 4.70 -14.58
C ASP A 271 -20.63 5.16 -13.38
N HIS A 272 -19.49 5.81 -13.66
CA HIS A 272 -18.61 6.42 -12.64
C HIS A 272 -19.20 7.71 -12.05
N LEU A 273 -20.21 7.55 -11.19
CA LEU A 273 -21.05 8.65 -10.69
C LEU A 273 -20.80 8.99 -9.24
N SER A 274 -19.99 8.19 -8.54
CA SER A 274 -19.66 8.42 -7.13
C SER A 274 -18.22 8.86 -6.92
N LYS A 275 -18.00 9.74 -5.94
CA LYS A 275 -16.66 10.19 -5.52
C LYS A 275 -16.65 10.65 -4.08
N ILE A 276 -15.48 10.58 -3.44
CA ILE A 276 -15.28 11.15 -2.11
C ILE A 276 -14.73 12.56 -2.26
N ASN A 277 -15.44 13.54 -1.71
CA ASN A 277 -14.95 14.90 -1.60
C ASN A 277 -14.25 15.05 -0.24
N TYR A 278 -13.00 15.49 -0.24
CA TYR A 278 -12.23 15.77 0.96
C TYR A 278 -12.24 17.26 1.30
N ALA A 279 -12.02 17.59 2.58
CA ALA A 279 -12.01 18.95 3.11
C ALA A 279 -10.73 19.72 2.76
#